data_AF-A0A849HWS6-F1
#
_entry.id   AF-A0A849HWS6-F1
#
_cell.length_a   1.000
_cell.length_b   1.000
_cell.length_c   1.000
_cell.angle_alpha   90.00
_cell.angle_beta   90.00
_cell.angle_gamma   90.00
#
_symmetry.space_group_name_H-M   'P 1'
#
loop_
_entity.id
_entity.type
_entity.pdbx_description
1 polymer ?
#
loop_
_entity_poly.entity_id
_entity_poly.type
_entity_poly.pdbx_seq_one_letter_code
_entity_poly.pdbx_strand_id
1 'polypeptide(L)'
;MIDPKKCHRAIDDLAKKLADAIPSSVKQAKGDMEKTFHSILQGAFAKLDLVTREEFDIQTAVLTKTRAKLERLEEAVTVLEVKAGIKTPSDTDERAND
;
A
#
# COMPACT_ATOMS: atom_id res chain seq x y z
N MET A 1 -3.82 2.84 2.62
CA MET A 1 -2.47 3.42 2.74
C MET A 1 -1.55 2.28 3.17
N ILE A 2 -0.58 1.89 2.35
CA ILE A 2 0.39 0.86 2.73
C ILE A 2 1.15 1.43 3.92
N ASP A 3 0.97 0.83 5.11
CA ASP A 3 1.65 1.27 6.32
C ASP A 3 3.18 1.14 6.12
N PRO A 4 3.95 2.23 6.26
CA PRO A 4 5.40 2.17 6.10
C PRO A 4 6.06 1.20 7.10
N LYS A 5 5.43 0.98 8.26
CA LYS A 5 5.87 0.02 9.29
C LYS A 5 5.63 -1.45 8.91
N LYS A 6 4.68 -1.76 8.02
CA LYS A 6 4.38 -3.14 7.60
C LYS A 6 5.32 -3.63 6.49
N CYS A 7 5.77 -2.72 5.62
CA CYS A 7 6.75 -3.04 4.57
C CYS A 7 8.11 -3.43 5.17
N HIS A 8 8.54 -2.75 6.24
CA HIS A 8 9.81 -3.06 6.91
C HIS A 8 9.86 -4.51 7.46
N ARG A 9 8.79 -4.95 8.14
CA ARG A 9 8.72 -6.33 8.66
C ARG A 9 8.71 -7.40 7.56
N ALA A 10 8.06 -7.15 6.43
CA ALA A 10 8.04 -8.09 5.31
C ALA A 10 9.43 -8.28 4.71
N ILE A 11 10.24 -7.21 4.64
CA ILE A 11 11.62 -7.26 4.18
C ILE A 11 12.51 -7.99 5.21
N ASP A 12 12.31 -7.75 6.51
CA ASP A 12 13.07 -8.42 7.57
C ASP A 12 12.82 -9.94 7.60
N ASP A 13 11.56 -10.37 7.46
CA ASP A 13 11.21 -11.79 7.39
C ASP A 13 11.74 -12.46 6.13
N LEU A 14 11.80 -11.72 5.02
CA LEU A 14 12.42 -12.18 3.79
C LEU A 14 13.93 -12.34 3.95
N ALA A 15 14.60 -11.37 4.57
CA ALA A 15 16.03 -11.40 4.87
C ALA A 15 16.39 -12.58 5.78
N LYS A 16 15.57 -12.89 6.79
CA LYS A 16 15.73 -14.07 7.64
C LYS A 16 15.57 -15.37 6.86
N LYS A 17 14.50 -15.52 6.08
CA LYS A 17 14.28 -16.73 5.25
C LYS A 17 15.40 -16.92 4.21
N LEU A 18 15.94 -15.83 3.68
CA LEU A 18 17.12 -15.84 2.81
C LEU A 18 18.36 -16.32 3.55
N ALA A 19 18.63 -15.81 4.76
CA ALA A 19 19.76 -16.21 5.58
C ALA A 19 19.68 -17.69 5.98
N ASP A 20 18.48 -18.19 6.31
CA ASP A 20 18.23 -19.57 6.70
C ASP A 20 18.28 -20.55 5.51
N ALA A 21 18.00 -20.06 4.30
CA ALA A 21 18.08 -20.85 3.07
C ALA A 21 19.52 -21.04 2.55
N ILE A 22 20.53 -20.41 3.17
CA ILE A 22 21.94 -20.56 2.79
C ILE A 22 22.51 -21.86 3.37
N PRO A 23 22.88 -22.87 2.56
CA PRO A 23 23.51 -24.09 3.05
C PRO A 23 24.91 -23.80 3.59
N SER A 24 25.27 -24.45 4.70
CA SER A 24 26.59 -24.31 5.35
C SER A 24 27.77 -24.66 4.43
N SER A 25 27.55 -25.51 3.42
CA SER A 25 28.51 -25.88 2.38
C SER A 25 28.83 -24.75 1.38
N VAL A 26 27.94 -23.78 1.19
CA VAL A 26 28.10 -22.68 0.22
C VAL A 26 28.90 -21.50 0.81
N LYS A 27 28.99 -21.38 2.15
CA LYS A 27 29.80 -20.35 2.82
C LYS A 27 31.30 -20.40 2.48
N GLN A 28 31.82 -21.55 2.04
CA GLN A 28 33.22 -21.73 1.67
C GLN A 28 33.51 -21.43 0.18
N ALA A 29 32.50 -21.40 -0.69
CA ALA A 29 32.65 -21.19 -2.12
C ALA A 29 32.14 -19.80 -2.53
N LYS A 30 32.98 -18.76 -2.32
CA LYS A 30 32.61 -17.35 -2.55
C LYS A 30 32.06 -17.03 -3.96
N GLY A 31 32.48 -17.77 -5.00
CA GLY A 31 32.06 -17.51 -6.39
C GLY A 31 30.64 -17.99 -6.74
N ASP A 32 30.21 -19.12 -6.19
CA ASP A 32 28.85 -19.65 -6.40
C ASP A 32 27.80 -18.99 -5.50
N MET A 33 28.28 -18.28 -4.47
CA MET A 33 27.45 -17.52 -3.54
C MET A 33 26.69 -16.39 -4.25
N GLU A 34 27.34 -15.62 -5.13
CA GLU A 34 26.67 -14.50 -5.82
C GLU A 34 25.49 -14.97 -6.67
N LYS A 35 25.68 -16.02 -7.47
CA LYS A 35 24.62 -16.58 -8.32
C LYS A 35 23.47 -17.13 -7.50
N THR A 36 23.79 -17.89 -6.44
CA THR A 36 22.79 -18.47 -5.54
C THR A 36 21.99 -17.38 -4.83
N PHE A 37 22.68 -16.35 -4.33
CA PHE A 37 22.05 -15.20 -3.66
C PHE A 37 21.15 -14.41 -4.61
N HIS A 38 21.59 -14.20 -5.85
CA HIS A 38 20.80 -13.54 -6.87
C HIS A 38 19.53 -14.33 -7.22
N SER A 39 19.62 -15.65 -7.38
CA SER A 39 18.45 -16.50 -7.65
C SER A 39 17.47 -16.56 -6.48
N ILE A 40 17.94 -16.60 -5.23
CA ILE A 40 17.05 -16.57 -4.06
C ILE A 40 16.38 -15.20 -3.94
N LEU A 41 17.10 -14.09 -4.13
CA LEU A 41 16.52 -12.75 -4.15
C LEU A 41 15.46 -12.61 -5.26
N GLN A 42 15.76 -13.11 -6.45
CA GLN A 42 14.83 -13.06 -7.58
C GLN A 42 13.57 -13.89 -7.31
N GLY A 43 13.71 -15.10 -6.74
CA GLY A 43 12.57 -15.93 -6.33
C GLY A 43 11.79 -15.36 -5.13
N ALA A 44 12.48 -14.64 -4.24
CA ALA A 44 11.90 -13.96 -3.10
C ALA A 44 11.08 -12.73 -3.52
N PHE A 45 11.61 -11.90 -4.42
CA PHE A 45 10.89 -10.77 -5.00
C PHE A 45 9.70 -11.23 -5.87
N ALA A 46 9.83 -12.35 -6.59
CA ALA A 46 8.71 -12.93 -7.35
C ALA A 46 7.57 -13.49 -6.46
N LYS A 47 7.87 -13.84 -5.21
CA LYS A 47 6.87 -14.28 -4.22
C LYS A 47 6.19 -13.13 -3.48
N LEU A 48 6.76 -11.92 -3.57
CA LEU A 48 6.10 -10.72 -3.09
C LEU A 48 5.15 -10.24 -4.20
N ASP A 49 3.92 -9.90 -3.83
CA ASP A 49 2.95 -9.26 -4.73
C ASP A 49 3.38 -7.81 -4.98
N LEU A 50 4.46 -7.66 -5.75
CA LEU A 50 5.11 -6.39 -6.03
C LEU A 50 4.31 -5.66 -7.09
N VAL A 51 3.55 -4.66 -6.67
CA VAL A 51 3.00 -3.67 -7.58
C VAL A 51 4.15 -2.77 -8.03
N THR A 52 4.29 -2.59 -9.34
CA THR A 52 5.33 -1.70 -9.86
C THR A 52 5.07 -0.26 -9.38
N ARG A 53 6.13 0.54 -9.26
CA ARG A 53 5.97 1.95 -8.85
C ARG A 53 5.01 2.71 -9.77
N GLU A 54 5.03 2.40 -11.07
CA GLU A 54 4.17 3.01 -12.07
C GLU A 54 2.68 2.66 -11.83
N GLU A 55 2.36 1.40 -11.57
CA GLU A 55 0.99 0.97 -11.24
C GLU A 55 0.49 1.59 -9.93
N PHE A 56 1.37 1.73 -8.94
CA PHE A 56 1.04 2.41 -7.68
C PHE A 56 0.71 3.89 -7.90
N ASP A 57 1.49 4.58 -8.73
CA ASP A 57 1.28 5.99 -9.05
C ASP A 57 -0.02 6.19 -9.85
N ILE A 58 -0.34 5.28 -10.79
CA ILE A 58 -1.61 5.28 -11.52
C ILE A 58 -2.80 5.12 -10.56
N GLN A 59 -2.76 4.16 -9.64
CA GLN A 59 -3.86 3.96 -8.69
C GLN A 59 -4.03 5.17 -7.76
N THR A 60 -2.92 5.79 -7.35
CA THR A 60 -2.95 7.03 -6.56
C THR A 60 -3.60 8.17 -7.33
N ALA A 61 -3.28 8.33 -8.62
CA ALA A 61 -3.89 9.35 -9.47
C ALA A 61 -5.40 9.10 -9.66
N VAL A 62 -5.82 7.85 -9.83
CA VAL A 62 -7.24 7.47 -9.91
C VAL A 62 -7.96 7.82 -8.60
N LEU A 63 -7.35 7.53 -7.45
CA LEU A 63 -7.92 7.83 -6.13
C LEU A 63 -8.08 9.35 -5.90
N THR A 64 -7.11 10.15 -6.32
CA THR A 64 -7.21 11.62 -6.27
C THR A 64 -8.36 12.12 -7.14
N LYS A 65 -8.52 11.54 -8.34
CA LYS A 65 -9.62 11.89 -9.25
C LYS A 65 -11.00 11.49 -8.70
N THR A 66 -11.10 10.37 -7.97
CA THR A 66 -12.36 9.97 -7.34
C THR A 66 -12.69 10.86 -6.15
N ARG A 67 -11.71 11.27 -5.32
CA ARG A 67 -11.93 12.26 -4.25
C ARG A 67 -12.45 13.59 -4.79
N ALA A 68 -11.80 14.14 -5.82
CA ALA A 68 -12.24 15.38 -6.45
C ALA A 68 -13.64 15.26 -7.10
N LYS A 69 -14.05 14.06 -7.52
CA LYS A 69 -15.42 13.81 -7.98
C LYS A 69 -16.39 13.75 -6.81
N LEU A 70 -16.02 13.10 -5.71
CA LEU A 70 -16.84 12.99 -4.52
C LEU A 70 -17.15 14.36 -3.93
N GLU A 71 -16.15 15.21 -3.75
CA GLU A 71 -16.32 16.59 -3.26
C GLU A 71 -17.32 17.39 -4.11
N ARG A 72 -17.22 17.31 -5.44
CA ARG A 72 -18.19 17.98 -6.33
C ARG A 72 -19.60 17.42 -6.21
N LEU A 73 -19.75 16.12 -5.98
CA LEU A 73 -21.07 15.54 -5.74
C LEU A 73 -21.62 15.95 -4.38
N GLU A 74 -20.79 15.99 -3.34
CA GLU A 74 -21.17 16.48 -2.01
C GLU A 74 -21.62 17.95 -2.05
N GLU A 75 -20.92 18.80 -2.80
CA GLU A 75 -21.34 20.18 -3.05
C GLU A 75 -22.68 20.24 -3.79
N ALA A 76 -22.84 19.45 -4.85
CA ALA A 76 -24.08 19.42 -5.63
C ALA A 76 -25.27 18.93 -4.79
N VAL A 77 -25.07 17.91 -3.96
CA VAL A 77 -26.08 17.40 -3.02
C VAL A 77 -26.42 18.46 -1.99
N THR A 78 -25.42 19.11 -1.38
CA THR A 78 -25.63 20.21 -0.43
C THR A 78 -26.50 21.32 -1.02
N VAL A 79 -26.21 21.75 -2.26
CA VAL A 79 -26.99 22.76 -2.97
C VAL A 79 -28.44 22.30 -3.20
N LEU A 80 -28.65 21.02 -3.49
CA LEU A 80 -29.99 20.45 -3.70
C LEU A 80 -30.75 20.29 -2.38
N GLU A 81 -30.10 19.88 -1.30
CA GLU A 81 -30.68 19.75 0.04
C GLU A 81 -31.14 21.12 0.56
N VAL A 82 -30.31 22.16 0.40
CA VAL A 82 -30.66 23.55 0.74
C VAL A 82 -31.86 24.04 -0.07
N LYS A 83 -31.92 23.74 -1.37
CA LYS A 83 -33.06 24.10 -2.23
C LYS A 83 -34.33 23.32 -1.89
N ALA A 84 -34.20 22.08 -1.43
CA ALA A 84 -35.31 21.23 -1.02
C ALA A 84 -35.78 21.50 0.42
N GLY A 85 -35.10 22.37 1.17
CA GLY A 85 -35.41 22.66 2.57
C GLY A 85 -35.13 21.47 3.51
N ILE A 86 -34.32 20.50 3.06
CA ILE A 86 -33.91 19.34 3.85
C ILE A 86 -32.65 19.76 4.63
N LYS A 87 -32.70 19.66 5.95
CA LYS A 87 -31.60 20.06 6.83
C LYS A 87 -30.38 19.17 6.57
N THR A 88 -29.24 19.79 6.28
CA THR A 88 -27.97 19.12 6.00
C THR A 88 -27.51 18.26 7.20
N PRO A 89 -26.98 17.05 6.98
CA PRO A 89 -26.54 16.14 8.05
C PRO A 89 -25.29 16.62 8.83
N SER A 90 -24.67 17.74 8.43
CA SER A 90 -23.50 18.32 9.14
C SER A 90 -23.80 18.79 10.57
N ASP A 91 -25.06 18.93 10.97
CA ASP A 91 -25.46 19.27 12.35
C ASP A 91 -25.47 18.06 13.32
N THR A 92 -25.29 16.82 12.82
CA THR A 92 -25.54 15.61 13.64
C THR A 92 -24.27 15.03 14.29
N ASP A 93 -23.08 15.35 13.78
CA ASP A 93 -21.82 14.82 14.34
C ASP A 93 -21.26 15.63 15.53
N GLU A 94 -21.77 16.83 15.80
CA GLU A 94 -21.29 17.67 16.92
C GLU A 94 -21.96 17.36 18.27
N ARG A 95 -23.03 16.54 18.29
CA ARG A 95 -23.75 16.15 19.52
C ARG A 95 -23.36 14.79 20.09
N ALA A 96 -22.40 14.09 19.49
CA ALA A 96 -21.96 12.76 19.90
C ALA A 96 -20.68 12.74 20.75
N ASN A 97 -20.17 13.90 21.17
CA ASN A 97 -18.99 14.01 22.04
C ASN A 97 -19.21 14.85 23.31
N ASP A 98 -20.42 14.80 23.89
CA ASP A 98 -20.67 15.14 25.29
C ASP A 98 -21.29 13.93 26.01
#